data_AF-A0A9E2QCK6-F1
#
_entry.id   AF-A0A9E2QCK6-F1
#
_cell.length_a   1.000
_cell.length_b   1.000
_cell.length_c   1.000
_cell.angle_alpha   90.00
_cell.angle_beta   90.00
_cell.angle_gamma   90.00
#
_symmetry.space_group_name_H-M   'P 1'
#
loop_
_entity.id
_entity.type
_entity.pdbx_description
1 polymer ?
#
loop_
_entity_poly.entity_id
_entity_poly.type
_entity_poly.pdbx_seq_one_letter_code
_entity_poly.pdbx_strand_id
1 'polypeptide(L)'
;MHIDKEKIKVSILVDRFRIVGYMYKYPGARLMDLVNIKEQAFIPITDAEVYSLGDGKLLQKSAFLALNRNQVSFFYPSEQENPEENL
;
A
#
# COMPACT_ATOMS: atom_id res chain seq x y z
N MET A 1 -25.97 -7.00 4.25
CA MET A 1 -24.92 -7.15 5.27
C MET A 1 -23.77 -6.23 4.84
N HIS A 2 -23.53 -5.14 5.57
CA HIS A 2 -22.37 -4.28 5.32
C HIS A 2 -21.18 -4.93 6.01
N ILE A 3 -20.12 -5.25 5.26
CA ILE A 3 -18.88 -5.77 5.83
C ILE A 3 -17.87 -4.65 5.73
N ASP A 4 -17.44 -4.14 6.88
CA ASP A 4 -16.41 -3.12 6.95
C ASP A 4 -15.08 -3.70 6.48
N LYS A 5 -14.40 -2.99 5.58
CA LYS A 5 -13.08 -3.38 5.09
C LYS A 5 -12.03 -2.99 6.11
N GLU A 6 -11.07 -3.87 6.32
CA GLU A 6 -9.87 -3.59 7.11
C GLU A 6 -8.93 -2.69 6.29
N LYS A 7 -8.55 -1.52 6.84
CA LYS A 7 -7.57 -0.60 6.28
C LYS A 7 -6.17 -1.01 6.76
N ILE A 8 -5.24 -1.25 5.84
CA ILE A 8 -3.88 -1.69 6.15
C ILE A 8 -2.89 -0.72 5.54
N LYS A 9 -1.97 -0.22 6.37
CA LYS A 9 -0.84 0.58 5.90
C LYS A 9 0.19 -0.35 5.25
N VAL A 10 0.60 -0.03 4.03
CA VAL A 10 1.52 -0.85 3.24
C VAL A 10 2.67 -0.01 2.72
N SER A 11 3.84 -0.64 2.66
CA SER A 11 5.01 -0.14 1.94
C SER A 11 5.22 -1.05 0.72
N ILE A 12 5.32 -0.44 -0.46
CA ILE A 12 5.40 -1.15 -1.74
C ILE A 12 6.60 -0.60 -2.51
N LEU A 13 7.48 -1.49 -2.96
CA LEU A 13 8.62 -1.11 -3.81
C LEU A 13 8.33 -1.38 -5.28
N VAL A 14 8.59 -0.38 -6.09
CA VAL A 14 8.34 -0.36 -7.53
C VAL A 14 9.49 0.38 -8.20
N ASP A 15 10.35 -0.35 -8.92
CA ASP A 15 11.54 0.19 -9.59
C ASP A 15 12.37 1.13 -8.67
N ARG A 16 12.34 2.45 -8.90
CA ARG A 16 13.09 3.48 -8.15
C ARG A 16 12.27 4.16 -7.05
N PHE A 17 11.07 3.66 -6.78
CA PHE A 17 10.12 4.28 -5.86
C PHE A 17 9.74 3.36 -4.70
N ARG A 18 9.57 3.97 -3.54
CA ARG A 18 8.85 3.40 -2.40
C ARG A 18 7.52 4.11 -2.26
N ILE A 19 6.43 3.37 -2.40
CA ILE A 19 5.07 3.87 -2.20
C ILE A 19 4.61 3.46 -0.81
N VAL A 20 4.22 4.43 0.01
CA VAL A 20 3.58 4.19 1.31
C VAL A 20 2.14 4.66 1.20
N GLY A 21 1.18 3.85 1.65
CA GLY A 21 -0.22 4.21 1.60
C GLY A 21 -1.08 3.13 2.24
N TYR A 22 -2.35 3.06 1.85
CA TYR A 22 -3.28 2.07 2.41
C TYR A 22 -3.95 1.20 1.36
N MET A 23 -4.09 -0.08 1.70
CA MET A 23 -4.92 -1.05 1.00
C MET A 23 -6.12 -1.43 1.87
N TYR A 24 -7.20 -1.84 1.23
CA TYR A 24 -8.43 -2.30 1.89
C TYR A 24 -8.68 -3.76 1.59
N LYS A 25 -8.89 -4.57 2.62
CA LYS A 25 -9.24 -5.99 2.47
C LYS A 25 -10.50 -6.33 3.22
N TYR A 26 -11.18 -7.40 2.80
CA TYR A 26 -12.23 -7.98 3.63
C TYR A 26 -11.61 -8.65 4.86
N PRO A 27 -12.30 -8.64 6.01
CA PRO A 27 -11.85 -9.37 7.19
C PRO A 27 -11.51 -10.83 6.86
N GLY A 28 -10.36 -11.29 7.36
CA GLY A 28 -9.86 -12.64 7.10
C GLY A 28 -9.21 -12.88 5.72
N ALA A 29 -9.33 -11.96 4.75
CA ALA A 29 -8.61 -12.07 3.49
C ALA A 29 -7.09 -11.89 3.70
N ARG A 30 -6.26 -12.52 2.87
CA ARG A 30 -4.80 -12.30 2.88
C ARG A 30 -4.45 -11.12 1.99
N LEU A 31 -3.44 -10.34 2.37
CA LEU A 31 -2.96 -9.22 1.56
C LEU A 31 -2.45 -9.69 0.18
N MET A 32 -1.82 -10.87 0.15
CA MET A 32 -1.34 -11.50 -1.08
C MET A 32 -2.47 -11.83 -2.06
N ASP A 33 -3.66 -12.19 -1.58
CA ASP A 33 -4.80 -12.52 -2.44
C ASP A 33 -5.26 -11.29 -3.22
N LEU A 34 -5.18 -10.09 -2.63
CA LEU A 34 -5.53 -8.83 -3.29
C LEU A 34 -4.58 -8.47 -4.44
N VAL A 35 -3.30 -8.77 -4.28
CA VAL A 35 -2.26 -8.46 -5.27
C VAL A 35 -2.30 -9.45 -6.44
N ASN A 36 -2.67 -10.70 -6.17
CA ASN A 36 -2.63 -11.79 -7.15
C ASN A 36 -3.92 -11.97 -7.97
N ILE A 37 -4.93 -11.12 -7.81
CA ILE A 37 -6.16 -11.16 -8.63
C ILE A 37 -5.78 -10.99 -10.10
N LYS A 38 -5.97 -12.04 -10.91
CA LYS A 38 -5.47 -12.09 -12.30
C LYS A 38 -6.17 -11.10 -13.21
N GLU A 39 -7.41 -10.81 -12.91
CA GLU A 39 -8.32 -9.96 -13.66
C GLU A 39 -8.08 -8.47 -13.37
N GLN A 40 -7.36 -8.13 -12.30
CA GLN A 40 -7.04 -6.75 -11.92
C GLN A 40 -5.60 -6.40 -12.29
N ALA A 41 -5.43 -5.51 -13.27
CA ALA A 41 -4.10 -5.00 -13.63
C ALA A 41 -3.55 -3.98 -12.63
N PHE A 42 -4.42 -3.33 -11.85
CA PHE A 42 -4.06 -2.24 -10.94
C PHE A 42 -4.53 -2.51 -9.52
N ILE A 43 -3.66 -2.22 -8.56
CA ILE A 43 -3.89 -2.29 -7.12
C ILE A 43 -4.22 -0.86 -6.65
N PRO A 44 -5.39 -0.63 -6.03
CA PRO A 44 -5.76 0.68 -5.51
C PRO A 44 -5.04 0.96 -4.18
N ILE A 45 -4.31 2.07 -4.13
CA ILE A 45 -3.65 2.59 -2.92
C ILE A 45 -4.27 3.95 -2.58
N THR A 46 -4.71 4.14 -1.34
CA THR A 46 -5.23 5.43 -0.86
C THR A 46 -4.22 6.12 0.05
N ASP A 47 -4.35 7.45 0.17
CA ASP A 47 -3.44 8.32 0.93
C ASP A 47 -1.96 8.01 0.62
N ALA A 48 -1.66 7.88 -0.68
CA ALA A 48 -0.38 7.42 -1.18
C ALA A 48 0.67 8.53 -1.11
N GLU A 49 1.85 8.16 -0.62
CA GLU A 49 3.07 8.97 -0.60
C GLU A 49 4.15 8.21 -1.38
N VAL A 50 4.70 8.85 -2.41
CA VAL A 50 5.72 8.26 -3.28
C VAL A 50 7.06 8.86 -2.92
N TYR A 51 8.00 8.01 -2.54
CA TYR A 51 9.35 8.37 -2.16
C TYR A 51 10.35 7.88 -3.21
N SER A 52 11.38 8.69 -3.49
CA SER A 52 12.58 8.27 -4.20
C SER A 52 13.35 7.25 -3.36
N LEU A 53 13.72 6.10 -3.93
CA LEU A 53 14.62 5.15 -3.26
C LEU A 53 16.07 5.63 -3.22
N GLY A 54 16.47 6.54 -4.13
CA GLY A 54 17.85 6.99 -4.23
C GLY A 54 18.26 7.93 -3.09
N ASP A 55 17.38 8.86 -2.72
CA ASP A 55 17.65 9.89 -1.72
C ASP A 55 16.57 10.01 -0.63
N GLY A 56 15.56 9.14 -0.64
CA GLY A 56 14.50 9.09 0.37
C GLY A 56 13.50 10.24 0.30
N LYS A 57 13.60 11.14 -0.68
CA LYS A 57 12.73 12.31 -0.75
C LYS A 57 11.30 11.94 -1.13
N LEU A 58 10.35 12.59 -0.48
CA LEU A 58 8.96 12.59 -0.91
C LEU A 58 8.85 13.31 -2.25
N LEU A 59 8.39 12.60 -3.28
CA LEU A 59 8.21 13.11 -4.64
C LEU A 59 6.77 13.53 -4.90
N GLN A 60 5.79 12.78 -4.38
CA GLN A 60 4.38 12.99 -4.67
C GLN A 60 3.49 12.54 -3.50
N LYS A 61 2.36 13.24 -3.31
CA LYS A 61 1.21 12.74 -2.53
C LYS A 61 -0.02 12.61 -3.43
N SER A 62 -0.85 11.60 -3.19
CA SER A 62 -2.13 11.44 -3.88
C SER A 62 -3.16 10.78 -2.98
N ALA A 63 -4.39 11.27 -2.99
CA ALA A 63 -5.50 10.61 -2.29
C ALA A 63 -5.77 9.21 -2.87
N PHE A 64 -5.46 8.99 -4.15
CA PHE A 64 -5.62 7.71 -4.84
C PHE A 64 -4.48 7.47 -5.84
N LEU A 65 -3.90 6.27 -5.81
CA LEU A 65 -2.88 5.81 -6.74
C LEU A 65 -3.27 4.41 -7.25
N ALA A 66 -3.40 4.28 -8.56
CA ALA A 66 -3.60 2.99 -9.22
C ALA A 66 -2.23 2.39 -9.57
N LEU A 67 -1.79 1.39 -8.80
CA LEU A 67 -0.46 0.78 -8.97
C LEU A 67 -0.54 -0.43 -9.90
N ASN A 68 0.21 -0.43 -11.00
CA ASN A 68 0.30 -1.61 -11.86
C ASN A 68 0.93 -2.79 -11.08
N ARG A 69 0.18 -3.89 -10.94
CA ARG A 69 0.62 -5.05 -10.15
C ARG A 69 1.89 -5.70 -10.71
N ASN A 70 2.08 -5.65 -12.02
CA ASN A 70 3.23 -6.27 -12.71
C ASN A 70 4.52 -5.48 -12.51
N GLN A 71 4.46 -4.31 -11.86
CA GLN A 71 5.61 -3.47 -11.53
C GLN A 71 6.01 -3.61 -10.05
N VAL A 72 5.24 -4.36 -9.26
CA VAL A 72 5.53 -4.57 -7.83
C VAL A 72 6.70 -5.53 -7.70
N SER A 73 7.81 -5.06 -7.14
CA SER A 73 8.96 -5.92 -6.80
C SER A 73 8.68 -6.69 -5.51
N PHE A 74 8.24 -5.99 -4.46
CA PHE A 74 7.74 -6.57 -3.22
C PHE A 74 6.92 -5.55 -2.43
N PHE A 75 6.17 -6.02 -1.45
CA PHE A 75 5.39 -5.20 -0.53
C PHE A 75 5.33 -5.85 0.85
N TYR A 76 5.09 -5.03 1.86
CA TYR A 76 4.89 -5.50 3.23
C TYR A 76 3.93 -4.57 3.99
N PRO A 77 3.17 -5.09 4.97
CA PRO A 77 2.47 -4.25 5.92
C PRO A 77 3.50 -3.39 6.66
N SER A 78 3.35 -2.08 6.63
CA SER A 78 4.16 -1.21 7.51
C SER A 78 3.48 -1.17 8.86
N GLU A 79 4.24 -1.38 9.94
CA GLU A 79 3.76 -1.09 11.28
C GLU A 79 3.21 0.34 11.29
N GLN A 80 1.96 0.49 11.74
CA GLN A 80 1.53 1.79 12.18
C GLN A 80 2.35 2.07 13.44
N GLU A 81 3.31 3.00 13.38
CA GLU A 81 3.81 3.61 14.61
C GLU A 81 2.59 4.11 15.36
N ASN A 82 2.25 3.43 16.45
CA ASN A 82 1.20 3.86 17.34
C ASN A 82 1.84 4.95 18.20
N PRO A 83 1.49 6.24 18.06
CA PRO A 83 2.18 7.31 18.78
C PRO A 83 2.03 7.20 20.30
N GLU A 84 1.09 6.37 20.77
CA GLU A 84 0.71 6.20 22.18
C GLU A 84 1.59 5.19 22.95
N GLU A 85 2.49 4.45 22.30
CA GLU A 85 3.42 3.52 22.98
C GLU A 85 4.77 4.15 23.39
N ASN A 86 5.00 5.42 23.08
CA ASN A 86 6.23 6.16 23.41
C ASN A 86 6.03 7.28 24.46
N LEU A 87 4.99 7.20 25.29
CA LEU A 87 4.72 8.14 26.40
C LEU A 87 4.74 7.44 27.77
#